data_AF-A0A8B3FPD5-F1
#
_entry.id   AF-A0A8B3FPD5-F1
#
_cell.length_a   1.000
_cell.length_b   1.000
_cell.length_c   1.000
_cell.angle_alpha   90.00
_cell.angle_beta   90.00
_cell.angle_gamma   90.00
#
_symmetry.space_group_name_H-M   'P 1'
#
loop_
_entity.id
_entity.type
_entity.pdbx_description
1 polymer ?
#
loop_
_entity_poly.entity_id
_entity_poly.type
_entity_poly.pdbx_seq_one_letter_code
_entity_poly.pdbx_strand_id
1 'polypeptide(L)'
;MSLANRTTSSAYRLFNVCLESKTLLSPSLVRCVFTGPEVRQMKLDAPDQRIKLLFASESGEQVPMAVSDTWYQDYLALPREHRPILRTYTLRSVSRESQQAAIDFVLHGDTGPASSWASHAKPGDALQIVAPNAEADGDSGGYEWTPHDGVEQVLLIADETALPAVMGILEQLAAQPSPPSVQAFLEVPKAADCVTSGDFPFAQIHWLPREETGSTIWGERLLAAVRQDVKIPASACTNCDETAQETPEDALLWERATAHRPFYAWAAGESSAIKRLRRYLLDERHLDKETINFMAYWSHR
;
A
#
# COMPACT_ATOMS: atom_id res chain seq x y z
N MET A 1 25.97 34.68 17.92
CA MET A 1 25.88 33.29 17.41
C MET A 1 24.56 33.17 16.66
N SER A 2 24.64 32.99 15.35
CA SER A 2 23.49 32.99 14.44
C SER A 2 22.60 31.78 14.71
N LEU A 3 21.33 32.01 15.06
CA LEU A 3 20.26 31.03 14.95
C LEU A 3 20.02 30.84 13.44
N ALA A 4 20.74 29.89 12.85
CA ALA A 4 20.47 29.47 11.48
C ALA A 4 19.00 29.04 11.40
N ASN A 5 18.25 29.70 10.51
CA ASN A 5 16.95 29.23 10.04
C ASN A 5 17.09 27.75 9.68
N ARG A 6 16.62 26.83 10.54
CA ARG A 6 16.33 25.47 10.11
C ARG A 6 15.15 25.58 9.18
N THR A 7 15.41 25.63 7.88
CA THR A 7 14.41 25.29 6.87
C THR A 7 13.90 23.90 7.23
N THR A 8 12.65 23.82 7.69
CA THR A 8 11.95 22.57 7.94
C THR A 8 11.89 21.82 6.62
N SER A 9 12.65 20.73 6.49
CA SER A 9 12.64 19.94 5.27
C SER A 9 11.27 19.29 5.07
N SER A 10 10.82 19.18 3.81
CA SER A 10 9.52 18.57 3.53
C SER A 10 9.51 17.09 3.93
N ALA A 11 8.41 16.64 4.53
CA ALA A 11 8.18 15.24 4.92
C ALA A 11 8.31 14.26 3.73
N TYR A 12 8.03 14.75 2.52
CA TYR A 12 8.19 14.04 1.26
C TYR A 12 8.94 14.89 0.24
N ARG A 13 9.85 14.28 -0.50
CA ARG A 13 10.62 14.94 -1.57
C ARG A 13 10.82 14.02 -2.77
N LEU A 14 11.29 14.60 -3.87
CA LEU A 14 11.73 13.86 -5.05
C LEU A 14 13.10 13.20 -4.82
N PHE A 15 13.24 12.00 -5.36
CA PHE A 15 14.46 11.19 -5.41
C PHE A 15 14.70 10.75 -6.85
N ASN A 16 15.89 11.03 -7.36
CA ASN A 16 16.37 10.47 -8.62
C ASN A 16 16.94 9.07 -8.36
N VAL A 17 16.39 8.07 -9.06
CA VAL A 17 16.83 6.69 -8.93
C VAL A 17 17.01 6.04 -10.30
N CYS A 18 17.80 4.97 -10.34
CA CYS A 18 17.91 4.08 -11.48
C CYS A 18 17.51 2.66 -11.06
N LEU A 19 16.89 1.91 -11.96
CA LEU A 19 16.65 0.49 -11.74
C LEU A 19 18.00 -0.23 -11.64
N GLU A 20 18.22 -0.94 -10.54
CA GLU A 20 19.41 -1.78 -10.36
C GLU A 20 19.15 -3.22 -10.79
N SER A 21 18.02 -3.78 -10.35
CA SER A 21 17.65 -5.14 -10.66
C SER A 21 16.14 -5.33 -10.65
N LYS A 22 15.69 -6.39 -11.34
CA LYS A 22 14.28 -6.75 -11.46
C LYS A 22 14.13 -8.27 -11.29
N THR A 23 13.24 -8.70 -10.43
CA THR A 23 12.99 -10.11 -10.12
C THR A 23 11.50 -10.40 -10.22
N LEU A 24 11.12 -11.37 -11.05
CA LEU A 24 9.75 -11.85 -11.10
C LEU A 24 9.46 -12.66 -9.84
N LEU A 25 8.57 -12.15 -8.98
CA LEU A 25 8.16 -12.84 -7.75
C LEU A 25 7.10 -13.89 -8.05
N SER A 26 6.20 -13.56 -8.97
CA SER A 26 5.14 -14.43 -9.48
C SER A 26 4.74 -14.00 -10.89
N PRO A 27 3.91 -14.75 -11.62
CA PRO A 27 3.50 -14.38 -12.97
C PRO A 27 2.91 -12.97 -13.12
N SER A 28 2.32 -12.43 -12.05
CA SER A 28 1.67 -11.11 -12.05
C SER A 28 2.34 -10.09 -11.13
N LEU A 29 3.49 -10.41 -10.51
CA LEU A 29 4.17 -9.51 -9.58
C LEU A 29 5.68 -9.51 -9.81
N VAL A 30 6.24 -8.32 -9.96
CA VAL A 30 7.69 -8.12 -10.16
C VAL A 30 8.25 -7.16 -9.12
N ARG A 31 9.36 -7.53 -8.48
CA ARG A 31 10.13 -6.65 -7.61
C ARG A 31 11.15 -5.89 -8.43
N CYS A 32 11.12 -4.57 -8.34
CA CYS A 32 12.14 -3.69 -8.87
C CYS A 32 12.94 -3.11 -7.69
N VAL A 33 14.26 -3.31 -7.73
CA VAL A 33 15.19 -2.66 -6.79
C VAL A 33 15.79 -1.47 -7.49
N PHE A 34 15.59 -0.29 -6.91
CA PHE A 34 16.13 0.97 -7.37
C PHE A 34 17.34 1.36 -6.53
N THR A 35 18.32 2.00 -7.15
CA THR A 35 19.51 2.52 -6.51
C THR A 35 19.75 3.98 -6.88
N GLY A 36 20.53 4.68 -6.06
CA GLY A 36 20.95 6.04 -6.32
C GLY A 36 21.47 6.72 -5.06
N PRO A 37 22.40 7.69 -5.17
CA PRO A 37 23.00 8.34 -4.02
C PRO A 37 21.98 9.01 -3.10
N GLU A 38 20.86 9.50 -3.65
CA GLU A 38 19.79 10.16 -2.90
C GLU A 38 18.99 9.19 -2.02
N VAL A 39 19.02 7.87 -2.29
CA VAL A 39 18.28 6.86 -1.49
C VAL A 39 18.73 6.82 -0.03
N ARG A 40 19.97 7.26 0.27
CA ARG A 40 20.44 7.42 1.67
C ARG A 40 19.59 8.41 2.50
N GLN A 41 18.86 9.30 1.84
CA GLN A 41 17.94 10.29 2.42
C GLN A 41 16.47 9.83 2.36
N MET A 42 16.19 8.63 1.84
CA MET A 42 14.84 8.06 1.89
C MET A 42 14.64 7.37 3.25
N LYS A 43 13.41 7.42 3.77
CA LYS A 43 13.00 6.62 4.94
C LYS A 43 11.72 5.84 4.65
N LEU A 44 11.44 4.88 5.53
CA LEU A 44 10.27 4.03 5.52
C LEU A 44 9.73 4.00 6.95
N ASP A 45 8.59 4.65 7.20
CA ASP A 45 8.03 4.76 8.56
C ASP A 45 7.09 3.58 8.89
N ALA A 46 6.45 2.97 7.88
CA ALA A 46 5.52 1.85 8.04
C ALA A 46 5.51 0.89 6.84
N PRO A 47 5.08 -0.37 6.98
CA PRO A 47 5.10 -1.36 5.90
C PRO A 47 4.16 -1.06 4.71
N ASP A 48 3.09 -0.30 4.92
CA ASP A 48 2.15 0.15 3.88
C ASP A 48 2.44 1.56 3.36
N GLN A 49 3.66 2.07 3.61
CA GLN A 49 4.11 3.40 3.18
C GLN A 49 3.89 3.63 1.68
N ARG A 50 3.07 4.64 1.38
CA ARG A 50 2.80 5.08 0.02
C ARG A 50 3.85 6.07 -0.46
N ILE A 51 4.28 5.85 -1.69
CA ILE A 51 5.16 6.72 -2.48
C ILE A 51 4.49 7.05 -3.82
N LYS A 52 5.03 8.02 -4.55
CA LYS A 52 4.59 8.30 -5.93
C LYS A 52 5.73 8.10 -6.90
N LEU A 53 5.46 7.36 -7.96
CA LEU A 53 6.39 7.16 -9.07
C LEU A 53 5.95 8.06 -10.23
N LEU A 54 6.92 8.72 -10.84
CA LEU A 54 6.72 9.66 -11.95
C LEU A 54 7.12 8.95 -13.25
N PHE A 55 6.12 8.57 -14.05
CA PHE A 55 6.32 7.98 -15.38
C PHE A 55 6.28 9.05 -16.47
N ALA A 56 6.65 8.66 -17.70
CA ALA A 56 6.51 9.50 -18.88
C ALA A 56 5.11 10.12 -18.96
N SER A 57 5.06 11.37 -19.40
CA SER A 57 3.84 12.13 -19.63
C SER A 57 3.01 11.53 -20.77
N GLU A 58 1.78 12.03 -20.97
CA GLU A 58 0.92 11.57 -22.08
C GLU A 58 1.52 11.88 -23.46
N SER A 59 2.41 12.87 -23.58
CA SER A 59 3.17 13.14 -24.81
C SER A 59 4.32 12.16 -25.05
N GLY A 60 4.58 11.25 -24.10
CA GLY A 60 5.70 10.31 -24.13
C GLY A 60 7.01 10.90 -23.59
N GLU A 61 7.02 12.16 -23.15
CA GLU A 61 8.22 12.80 -22.60
C GLU A 61 8.47 12.35 -21.15
N GLN A 62 9.71 11.98 -20.86
CA GLN A 62 10.19 11.72 -19.50
C GLN A 62 11.23 12.78 -19.11
N VAL A 63 10.74 13.97 -18.76
CA VAL A 63 11.58 15.07 -18.29
C VAL A 63 11.61 15.04 -16.76
N PRO A 64 12.78 14.82 -16.14
CA PRO A 64 12.90 14.87 -14.69
C PRO A 64 12.52 16.25 -14.16
N MET A 65 11.65 16.29 -13.15
CA MET A 65 11.36 17.49 -12.40
C MET A 65 12.57 17.89 -11.55
N ALA A 66 12.73 19.19 -11.29
CA ALA A 66 13.71 19.65 -10.33
C ALA A 66 13.38 19.11 -8.93
N VAL A 67 14.40 18.65 -8.21
CA VAL A 67 14.24 18.19 -6.83
C VAL A 67 14.08 19.42 -5.93
N SER A 68 12.91 19.52 -5.27
CA SER A 68 12.56 20.65 -4.40
C SER A 68 11.73 20.18 -3.20
N ASP A 69 11.69 21.00 -2.14
CA ASP A 69 10.76 20.81 -1.03
C ASP A 69 9.31 21.15 -1.42
N THR A 70 9.10 21.75 -2.59
CA THR A 70 7.80 22.19 -3.14
C THR A 70 7.36 21.36 -4.35
N TRP A 71 7.81 20.11 -4.45
CA TRP A 71 7.63 19.26 -5.64
C TRP A 71 6.20 19.23 -6.18
N TYR A 72 5.19 19.28 -5.30
CA TYR A 72 3.79 19.24 -5.73
C TYR A 72 3.33 20.56 -6.36
N GLN A 73 3.81 21.69 -5.86
CA GLN A 73 3.54 23.00 -6.48
C GLN A 73 4.22 23.08 -7.85
N ASP A 74 5.46 22.59 -7.95
CA ASP A 74 6.21 22.52 -9.21
C ASP A 74 5.51 21.59 -10.22
N TYR A 75 4.97 20.46 -9.75
CA TYR A 75 4.18 19.55 -10.56
C TYR A 75 2.90 20.21 -11.11
N LEU A 76 2.19 20.96 -10.28
CA LEU A 76 0.98 21.68 -10.69
C LEU A 76 1.28 22.85 -11.63
N ALA A 77 2.48 23.43 -11.57
CA ALA A 77 2.92 24.49 -12.47
C ALA A 77 3.20 23.99 -13.90
N LEU A 78 3.45 22.69 -14.10
CA LEU A 78 3.63 22.11 -15.44
C LEU A 78 2.30 22.13 -16.23
N PRO A 79 2.34 22.42 -17.55
CA PRO A 79 1.20 22.20 -18.43
C PRO A 79 0.75 20.74 -18.37
N ARG A 80 -0.56 20.49 -18.50
CA ARG A 80 -1.14 19.15 -18.27
C ARG A 80 -0.51 18.09 -19.17
N GLU A 81 -0.25 18.40 -20.44
CA GLU A 81 0.34 17.47 -21.41
C GLU A 81 1.80 17.09 -21.09
N HIS A 82 2.51 17.92 -20.32
CA HIS A 82 3.90 17.70 -19.92
C HIS A 82 4.03 17.12 -18.51
N ARG A 83 2.91 16.96 -17.78
CA ARG A 83 2.96 16.42 -16.42
C ARG A 83 3.35 14.95 -16.46
N PRO A 84 4.33 14.51 -15.66
CA PRO A 84 4.60 13.10 -15.51
C PRO A 84 3.35 12.39 -14.96
N ILE A 85 3.13 11.18 -15.44
CA ILE A 85 2.01 10.38 -14.95
C ILE A 85 2.38 9.85 -13.57
N LEU A 86 1.62 10.27 -12.55
CA LEU A 86 1.81 9.81 -11.17
C LEU A 86 1.08 8.49 -10.94
N ARG A 87 1.76 7.52 -10.34
CA ARG A 87 1.11 6.35 -9.73
C ARG A 87 1.61 6.15 -8.32
N THR A 88 0.71 5.73 -7.45
CA THR A 88 1.01 5.42 -6.06
C THR A 88 1.36 3.96 -5.92
N TYR A 89 2.44 3.69 -5.19
CA TYR A 89 2.96 2.36 -4.90
C TYR A 89 3.33 2.25 -3.43
N THR A 90 3.41 1.01 -2.93
CA THR A 90 3.99 0.71 -1.62
C THR A 90 5.52 0.66 -1.74
N LEU A 91 6.21 1.38 -0.86
CA LEU A 91 7.65 1.29 -0.69
C LEU A 91 7.97 0.04 0.13
N ARG A 92 8.50 -0.98 -0.53
CA ARG A 92 8.61 -2.32 0.06
C ARG A 92 9.74 -2.47 1.06
N SER A 93 10.85 -1.80 0.80
CA SER A 93 11.99 -1.69 1.73
C SER A 93 12.89 -0.53 1.31
N VAL A 94 13.65 0.00 2.29
CA VAL A 94 14.73 0.95 2.06
C VAL A 94 15.96 0.51 2.85
N SER A 95 17.10 0.40 2.19
CA SER A 95 18.40 0.28 2.80
C SER A 95 19.20 1.54 2.49
N ARG A 96 19.41 2.37 3.52
CA ARG A 96 20.16 3.63 3.40
C ARG A 96 21.67 3.39 3.25
N GLU A 97 22.16 2.26 3.78
CA GLU A 97 23.56 1.86 3.69
C GLU A 97 23.91 1.39 2.27
N SER A 98 23.14 0.44 1.72
CA SER A 98 23.32 -0.02 0.34
C SER A 98 22.69 0.90 -0.71
N GLN A 99 22.00 1.97 -0.29
CA GLN A 99 21.33 2.95 -1.15
C GLN A 99 20.29 2.30 -2.09
N GLN A 100 19.56 1.32 -1.58
CA GLN A 100 18.58 0.54 -2.32
C GLN A 100 17.16 0.77 -1.80
N ALA A 101 16.20 0.87 -2.71
CA ALA A 101 14.78 0.90 -2.40
C ALA A 101 14.04 -0.13 -3.26
N ALA A 102 13.23 -0.99 -2.64
CA ALA A 102 12.45 -2.00 -3.36
C ALA A 102 10.99 -1.57 -3.53
N ILE A 103 10.43 -1.87 -4.70
CA ILE A 103 9.02 -1.61 -5.02
C ILE A 103 8.50 -2.82 -5.81
N ASP A 104 7.33 -3.32 -5.43
CA ASP A 104 6.68 -4.43 -6.12
C ASP A 104 5.60 -3.87 -7.08
N PHE A 105 5.64 -4.31 -8.33
CA PHE A 105 4.74 -3.90 -9.40
C PHE A 105 3.82 -5.04 -9.78
N VAL A 106 2.51 -4.76 -9.77
CA VAL A 106 1.52 -5.65 -10.38
C VAL A 106 1.59 -5.52 -11.90
N LEU A 107 1.74 -6.65 -12.58
CA LEU A 107 1.76 -6.75 -14.03
C LEU A 107 0.33 -7.05 -14.52
N HIS A 108 -0.23 -6.12 -15.28
CA HIS A 108 -1.58 -6.24 -15.85
C HIS A 108 -1.62 -5.87 -17.34
N GLY A 109 -0.54 -6.19 -18.05
CA GLY A 109 -0.31 -5.84 -19.45
C GLY A 109 0.23 -4.42 -19.66
N ASP A 110 0.33 -3.99 -20.91
CA ASP A 110 1.01 -2.74 -21.28
C ASP A 110 0.08 -1.53 -21.46
N THR A 111 -1.18 -1.65 -21.06
CA THR A 111 -2.18 -0.57 -21.21
C THR A 111 -1.98 0.57 -20.22
N GLY A 112 -1.35 0.29 -19.06
CA GLY A 112 -1.03 1.29 -18.04
C GLY A 112 0.45 1.68 -18.07
N PRO A 113 0.81 2.95 -17.84
CA PRO A 113 2.18 3.43 -17.95
C PRO A 113 3.13 2.75 -16.97
N ALA A 114 2.67 2.43 -15.76
CA ALA A 114 3.52 1.81 -14.75
C ALA A 114 3.75 0.31 -14.98
N SER A 115 2.71 -0.44 -15.34
CA SER A 115 2.85 -1.86 -15.73
C SER A 115 3.68 -1.98 -17.01
N SER A 116 3.45 -1.13 -18.02
CA SER A 116 4.26 -1.07 -19.23
C SER A 116 5.74 -0.78 -18.94
N TRP A 117 6.02 0.23 -18.10
CA TRP A 117 7.38 0.52 -17.66
C TRP A 117 7.99 -0.68 -16.94
N ALA A 118 7.29 -1.28 -15.96
CA ALA A 118 7.81 -2.41 -15.19
C ALA A 118 8.10 -3.64 -16.06
N SER A 119 7.28 -3.92 -17.08
CA SER A 119 7.51 -4.99 -18.05
C SER A 119 8.81 -4.80 -18.83
N HIS A 120 9.06 -3.57 -19.31
CA HIS A 120 10.13 -3.29 -20.28
C HIS A 120 11.42 -2.76 -19.66
N ALA A 121 11.37 -2.22 -18.46
CA ALA A 121 12.50 -1.58 -17.82
C ALA A 121 13.69 -2.53 -17.62
N LYS A 122 14.88 -1.99 -17.80
CA LYS A 122 16.17 -2.67 -17.68
C LYS A 122 17.04 -1.99 -16.63
N PRO A 123 18.00 -2.71 -16.02
CA PRO A 123 19.00 -2.08 -15.17
C PRO A 123 19.63 -0.86 -15.86
N GLY A 124 19.68 0.26 -15.13
CA GLY A 124 20.12 1.57 -15.62
C GLY A 124 19.00 2.54 -15.97
N ASP A 125 17.77 2.06 -16.22
CA ASP A 125 16.64 2.95 -16.55
C ASP A 125 16.28 3.86 -15.38
N ALA A 126 16.14 5.16 -15.67
CA ALA A 126 15.90 6.19 -14.67
C ALA A 126 14.41 6.36 -14.35
N LEU A 127 14.13 6.72 -13.09
CA LEU A 127 12.80 7.11 -12.61
C LEU A 127 12.93 8.17 -11.51
N GLN A 128 11.88 8.96 -11.31
CA GLN A 128 11.75 9.81 -10.14
C GLN A 128 10.69 9.27 -9.18
N ILE A 129 11.01 9.31 -7.89
CA ILE A 129 10.14 8.85 -6.82
C ILE A 129 9.93 10.00 -5.84
N VAL A 130 8.68 10.26 -5.47
CA VAL A 130 8.34 11.06 -4.29
C VAL A 130 8.17 10.11 -3.11
N ALA A 131 9.05 10.24 -2.11
CA ALA A 131 9.09 9.35 -0.95
C ALA A 131 9.37 10.12 0.36
N PRO A 132 9.17 9.48 1.53
CA PRO A 132 9.51 10.08 2.81
C PRO A 132 10.98 10.50 2.91
N ASN A 133 11.21 11.67 3.47
CA ASN A 133 12.53 12.26 3.64
C ASN A 133 13.09 11.96 5.04
N ALA A 134 14.25 11.32 5.10
CA ALA A 134 14.96 11.01 6.35
C ALA A 134 15.50 12.24 7.08
N GLU A 135 15.63 13.37 6.39
CA GLU A 135 16.07 14.65 6.98
C GLU A 135 14.91 15.48 7.56
N ALA A 136 13.66 15.08 7.28
CA ALA A 136 12.49 15.70 7.89
C ALA A 136 12.25 15.12 9.28
N ASP A 137 12.04 16.00 10.26
CA ASP A 137 11.66 15.61 11.61
C ASP A 137 10.21 15.10 11.65
N GLY A 138 9.94 14.08 12.47
CA GLY A 138 8.60 13.58 12.74
C GLY A 138 8.09 12.50 11.81
N ASP A 139 6.81 12.17 11.96
CA ASP A 139 6.08 11.20 11.15
C ASP A 139 5.83 11.75 9.74
N SER A 140 6.22 11.02 8.69
CA SER A 140 5.93 11.46 7.32
C SER A 140 4.45 11.27 6.93
N GLY A 141 3.72 10.39 7.63
CA GLY A 141 2.39 9.95 7.21
C GLY A 141 2.41 9.19 5.89
N GLY A 142 1.25 9.04 5.25
CA GLY A 142 1.13 8.30 3.98
C GLY A 142 1.08 6.77 4.16
N TYR A 143 0.58 6.33 5.31
CA TYR A 143 0.35 4.93 5.69
C TYR A 143 -0.78 4.88 6.72
N GLU A 144 -1.44 3.73 6.86
CA GLU A 144 -2.53 3.53 7.82
C GLU A 144 -2.25 2.37 8.78
N TRP A 145 -1.24 1.54 8.54
CA TRP A 145 -0.83 0.51 9.48
C TRP A 145 -0.20 1.11 10.74
N THR A 146 -1.04 1.35 11.74
CA THR A 146 -0.63 1.83 13.07
C THR A 146 -1.34 1.04 14.17
N PRO A 147 -1.07 -0.28 14.31
CA PRO A 147 -1.58 -1.03 15.44
C PRO A 147 -1.02 -0.44 16.74
N HIS A 148 -1.84 -0.39 17.78
CA HIS A 148 -1.39 0.00 19.12
C HIS A 148 -0.77 -1.19 19.86
N ASP A 149 -0.09 -0.92 20.96
CA ASP A 149 0.44 -1.96 21.84
C ASP A 149 -0.70 -2.80 22.43
N GLY A 150 -0.60 -4.13 22.33
CA GLY A 150 -1.60 -5.05 22.88
C GLY A 150 -2.65 -5.55 21.89
N VAL A 151 -2.49 -5.28 20.58
CA VAL A 151 -3.24 -6.03 19.55
C VAL A 151 -2.86 -7.50 19.64
N GLU A 152 -3.86 -8.37 19.82
CA GLU A 152 -3.71 -9.83 19.91
C GLU A 152 -4.17 -10.53 18.62
N GLN A 153 -5.06 -9.90 17.86
CA GLN A 153 -5.67 -10.43 16.65
C GLN A 153 -5.66 -9.40 15.53
N VAL A 154 -5.24 -9.82 14.34
CA VAL A 154 -5.14 -8.98 13.15
C VAL A 154 -5.92 -9.60 11.99
N LEU A 155 -6.71 -8.78 11.30
CA LEU A 155 -7.38 -9.14 10.05
C LEU A 155 -6.79 -8.34 8.88
N LEU A 156 -6.25 -9.02 7.88
CA LEU A 156 -5.73 -8.40 6.65
C LEU A 156 -6.62 -8.81 5.47
N ILE A 157 -7.07 -7.86 4.67
CA ILE A 157 -7.87 -8.13 3.47
C ILE A 157 -7.25 -7.34 2.31
N ALA A 158 -6.80 -8.03 1.27
CA ALA A 158 -6.08 -7.38 0.19
C ALA A 158 -6.34 -8.03 -1.17
N ASP A 159 -6.25 -7.23 -2.24
CA ASP A 159 -5.96 -7.73 -3.58
C ASP A 159 -4.45 -7.65 -3.90
N GLU A 160 -4.05 -8.02 -5.11
CA GLU A 160 -2.65 -8.04 -5.53
C GLU A 160 -1.95 -6.68 -5.47
N THR A 161 -2.70 -5.57 -5.55
CA THR A 161 -2.13 -4.22 -5.50
C THR A 161 -1.73 -3.82 -4.07
N ALA A 162 -2.39 -4.42 -3.08
CA ALA A 162 -2.11 -4.24 -1.66
C ALA A 162 -1.22 -5.35 -1.08
N LEU A 163 -0.95 -6.41 -1.84
CA LEU A 163 -0.08 -7.51 -1.42
C LEU A 163 1.32 -7.05 -0.95
N PRO A 164 2.02 -6.09 -1.57
CA PRO A 164 3.31 -5.62 -1.08
C PRO A 164 3.26 -5.05 0.34
N ALA A 165 2.19 -4.33 0.68
CA ALA A 165 1.95 -3.78 2.01
C ALA A 165 1.67 -4.91 3.02
N VAL A 166 0.80 -5.86 2.67
CA VAL A 166 0.51 -7.03 3.51
C VAL A 166 1.77 -7.84 3.82
N MET A 167 2.62 -8.08 2.82
CA MET A 167 3.87 -8.81 3.04
C MET A 167 4.81 -8.05 3.98
N GLY A 168 4.90 -6.72 3.85
CA GLY A 168 5.64 -5.88 4.79
C GLY A 168 5.07 -5.93 6.21
N ILE A 169 3.74 -5.94 6.35
CA ILE A 169 3.05 -6.06 7.65
C ILE A 169 3.37 -7.42 8.29
N LEU A 170 3.25 -8.51 7.54
CA LEU A 170 3.55 -9.85 8.05
C LEU A 170 5.02 -9.99 8.48
N GLU A 171 5.95 -9.43 7.73
CA GLU A 171 7.37 -9.39 8.12
C GLU A 171 7.63 -8.56 9.37
N GLN A 172 6.99 -7.40 9.49
CA GLN A 172 7.10 -6.56 10.69
C GLN A 172 6.55 -7.28 11.93
N LEU A 173 5.41 -7.97 11.80
CA LEU A 173 4.83 -8.77 12.88
C LEU A 173 5.75 -9.95 13.24
N ALA A 174 6.32 -10.65 12.25
CA ALA A 174 7.22 -11.78 12.47
C ALA A 174 8.49 -11.41 13.25
N ALA A 175 8.92 -10.15 13.22
CA ALA A 175 10.05 -9.66 14.00
C ALA A 175 9.71 -9.43 15.50
N GLN A 176 8.43 -9.50 15.88
CA GLN A 176 8.02 -9.36 17.28
C GLN A 176 8.26 -10.65 18.07
N PRO A 177 8.60 -10.57 19.37
CA PRO A 177 8.77 -11.77 20.21
C PRO A 177 7.50 -12.61 20.35
N SER A 178 6.33 -11.98 20.29
CA SER A 178 5.03 -12.62 20.39
C SER A 178 4.06 -11.97 19.39
N PRO A 179 4.11 -12.34 18.10
CA PRO A 179 3.23 -11.77 17.09
C PRO A 179 1.74 -12.04 17.40
N PRO A 180 0.83 -11.13 17.04
CA PRO A 180 -0.60 -11.39 17.12
C PRO A 180 -1.00 -12.52 16.16
N SER A 181 -2.13 -13.17 16.44
CA SER A 181 -2.73 -14.09 15.48
C SER A 181 -3.26 -13.30 14.29
N VAL A 182 -2.91 -13.70 13.07
CA VAL A 182 -3.34 -13.03 11.84
C VAL A 182 -4.30 -13.93 11.07
N GLN A 183 -5.41 -13.38 10.58
CA GLN A 183 -6.19 -13.96 9.49
C GLN A 183 -6.05 -13.04 8.27
N ALA A 184 -5.58 -13.57 7.15
CA ALA A 184 -5.38 -12.80 5.92
C ALA A 184 -6.22 -13.37 4.77
N PHE A 185 -6.90 -12.52 4.00
CA PHE A 185 -7.60 -12.87 2.77
C PHE A 185 -6.97 -12.11 1.61
N LEU A 186 -6.30 -12.85 0.70
CA LEU A 186 -5.45 -12.27 -0.34
C LEU A 186 -5.94 -12.72 -1.72
N GLU A 187 -6.62 -11.83 -2.42
CA GLU A 187 -7.04 -12.05 -3.80
C GLU A 187 -5.90 -11.75 -4.77
N VAL A 188 -5.61 -12.69 -5.66
CA VAL A 188 -4.54 -12.56 -6.66
C VAL A 188 -5.03 -13.01 -8.03
N PRO A 189 -4.40 -12.59 -9.15
CA PRO A 189 -4.86 -12.96 -10.48
C PRO A 189 -4.85 -14.49 -10.70
N LYS A 190 -3.73 -15.15 -10.36
CA LYS A 190 -3.48 -16.56 -10.67
C LYS A 190 -3.09 -17.38 -9.44
N ALA A 191 -3.26 -18.70 -9.49
CA ALA A 191 -2.85 -19.59 -8.42
C ALA A 191 -1.33 -19.61 -8.24
N ALA A 192 -0.59 -19.39 -9.31
CA ALA A 192 0.85 -19.20 -9.30
C ALA A 192 1.29 -17.84 -8.71
N ASP A 193 0.36 -16.92 -8.43
CA ASP A 193 0.63 -15.67 -7.70
C ASP A 193 0.59 -15.82 -6.17
N CYS A 194 0.20 -17.00 -5.67
CA CYS A 194 0.23 -17.33 -4.25
C CYS A 194 1.68 -17.52 -3.78
N VAL A 195 2.36 -16.41 -3.50
CA VAL A 195 3.76 -16.40 -3.06
C VAL A 195 3.84 -16.40 -1.54
N THR A 196 4.08 -17.56 -0.93
CA THR A 196 4.50 -17.59 0.48
C THR A 196 6.02 -17.58 0.56
N SER A 197 6.60 -16.38 0.57
CA SER A 197 7.97 -16.18 1.03
C SER A 197 7.96 -16.08 2.56
N GLY A 198 8.30 -17.15 3.25
CA GLY A 198 8.39 -17.20 4.71
C GLY A 198 7.22 -17.93 5.37
N ASP A 199 7.55 -18.80 6.34
CA ASP A 199 6.57 -19.39 7.23
C ASP A 199 6.14 -18.31 8.24
N PHE A 200 4.91 -17.83 8.12
CA PHE A 200 4.25 -17.00 9.14
C PHE A 200 3.36 -17.90 9.99
N PRO A 201 3.88 -18.67 10.97
CA PRO A 201 3.09 -19.66 11.71
C PRO A 201 1.95 -19.04 12.54
N PHE A 202 2.03 -17.73 12.81
CA PHE A 202 0.99 -16.95 13.47
C PHE A 202 -0.13 -16.50 12.53
N ALA A 203 0.01 -16.69 11.21
CA ALA A 203 -0.91 -16.21 10.19
C ALA A 203 -1.64 -17.34 9.46
N GLN A 204 -2.97 -17.31 9.51
CA GLN A 204 -3.84 -18.09 8.64
C GLN A 204 -4.09 -17.30 7.34
N ILE A 205 -3.40 -17.65 6.26
CA ILE A 205 -3.50 -16.96 4.97
C ILE A 205 -4.43 -17.73 4.03
N HIS A 206 -5.53 -17.09 3.66
CA HIS A 206 -6.47 -17.53 2.63
C HIS A 206 -6.08 -16.89 1.29
N TRP A 207 -5.40 -17.66 0.45
CA TRP A 207 -5.11 -17.25 -0.92
C TRP A 207 -6.33 -17.46 -1.82
N LEU A 208 -6.65 -16.46 -2.63
CA LEU A 208 -7.86 -16.41 -3.43
C LEU A 208 -7.53 -16.09 -4.90
N PRO A 209 -7.05 -17.08 -5.67
CA PRO A 209 -6.79 -16.90 -7.10
C PRO A 209 -8.07 -16.61 -7.87
N ARG A 210 -8.16 -15.47 -8.57
CA ARG A 210 -9.34 -15.12 -9.37
C ARG A 210 -9.59 -16.11 -10.50
N GLU A 211 -8.53 -16.60 -11.14
CA GLU A 211 -8.64 -17.53 -12.28
C GLU A 211 -9.44 -18.81 -11.96
N GLU A 212 -9.45 -19.27 -10.71
CA GLU A 212 -10.19 -20.46 -10.27
C GLU A 212 -11.72 -20.27 -10.32
N THR A 213 -12.20 -19.03 -10.26
CA THR A 213 -13.64 -18.71 -10.33
C THR A 213 -14.09 -18.26 -11.71
N GLY A 214 -13.15 -17.82 -12.56
CA GLY A 214 -13.46 -17.14 -13.81
C GLY A 214 -14.23 -15.83 -13.64
N SER A 215 -14.33 -15.29 -12.41
CA SER A 215 -15.04 -14.03 -12.18
C SER A 215 -14.36 -12.88 -12.93
N THR A 216 -15.19 -12.03 -13.51
CA THR A 216 -14.78 -10.78 -14.16
C THR A 216 -14.94 -9.57 -13.24
N ILE A 217 -15.43 -9.78 -12.02
CA ILE A 217 -15.69 -8.73 -11.03
C ILE A 217 -14.60 -8.78 -9.96
N TRP A 218 -13.74 -7.77 -9.92
CA TRP A 218 -12.70 -7.64 -8.90
C TRP A 218 -13.27 -7.66 -7.49
N GLY A 219 -12.60 -8.41 -6.59
CA GLY A 219 -12.99 -8.56 -5.21
C GLY A 219 -14.27 -9.36 -4.94
N GLU A 220 -14.91 -9.95 -5.95
CA GLU A 220 -16.04 -10.85 -5.72
C GLU A 220 -15.60 -12.10 -4.95
N ARG A 221 -14.50 -12.73 -5.36
CA ARG A 221 -13.93 -13.89 -4.67
C ARG A 221 -13.47 -13.51 -3.26
N LEU A 222 -12.82 -12.35 -3.13
CA LEU A 222 -12.42 -11.78 -1.84
C LEU A 222 -13.60 -11.65 -0.87
N LEU A 223 -14.68 -11.00 -1.32
CA LEU A 223 -15.88 -10.79 -0.51
C LEU A 223 -16.54 -12.12 -0.14
N ALA A 224 -16.63 -13.08 -1.06
CA ALA A 224 -17.23 -14.40 -0.81
C ALA A 224 -16.46 -15.16 0.28
N ALA A 225 -15.12 -15.18 0.20
CA ALA A 225 -14.28 -15.83 1.20
C ALA A 225 -14.36 -15.15 2.57
N VAL A 226 -14.34 -13.82 2.61
CA VAL A 226 -14.52 -13.06 3.85
C VAL A 226 -15.90 -13.36 4.46
N ARG A 227 -16.96 -13.44 3.65
CA ARG A 227 -18.30 -13.82 4.14
C ARG A 227 -18.33 -15.21 4.77
N GLN A 228 -17.60 -16.14 4.18
CA GLN A 228 -17.60 -17.53 4.61
C GLN A 228 -16.77 -17.75 5.88
N ASP A 229 -15.55 -17.19 5.93
CA ASP A 229 -14.53 -17.67 6.88
C ASP A 229 -14.03 -16.60 7.86
N VAL A 230 -14.46 -15.34 7.76
CA VAL A 230 -13.92 -14.27 8.63
C VAL A 230 -14.28 -14.49 10.10
N LYS A 231 -13.25 -14.50 10.94
CA LYS A 231 -13.36 -14.61 12.40
C LYS A 231 -13.16 -13.24 13.01
N ILE A 232 -14.24 -12.70 13.56
CA ILE A 232 -14.24 -11.42 14.29
C ILE A 232 -14.59 -11.75 15.74
N PRO A 233 -13.72 -11.42 16.71
CA PRO A 233 -14.03 -11.67 18.11
C PRO A 233 -15.17 -10.74 18.56
N ALA A 234 -15.99 -11.20 19.51
CA ALA A 234 -17.07 -10.38 20.06
C ALA A 234 -16.55 -9.05 20.66
N SER A 235 -15.30 -9.04 21.15
CA SER A 235 -14.63 -7.84 21.66
C SER A 235 -14.33 -6.78 20.59
N ALA A 236 -14.39 -7.11 19.30
CA ALA A 236 -14.20 -6.17 18.19
C ALA A 236 -15.52 -5.58 17.68
N CYS A 237 -16.67 -6.10 18.11
CA CYS A 237 -17.97 -5.61 17.68
C CYS A 237 -18.43 -4.43 18.55
N THR A 238 -19.28 -3.57 17.97
CA THR A 238 -20.07 -2.59 18.72
C THR A 238 -21.25 -3.28 19.40
N ASN A 239 -21.62 -2.83 20.60
CA ASN A 239 -22.89 -3.27 21.19
C ASN A 239 -24.03 -2.64 20.38
N CYS A 240 -25.04 -3.43 20.01
CA CYS A 240 -26.13 -3.05 19.10
C CYS A 240 -27.03 -1.88 19.53
N ASP A 241 -26.66 -1.10 20.56
CA ASP A 241 -27.46 -0.01 21.13
C ASP A 241 -26.98 1.41 20.76
N GLU A 242 -25.84 1.55 20.08
CA GLU A 242 -25.41 2.86 19.57
C GLU A 242 -25.90 3.07 18.14
N THR A 243 -26.91 3.92 18.01
CA THR A 243 -27.55 4.35 16.75
C THR A 243 -26.53 4.61 15.64
N ALA A 244 -26.63 3.84 14.57
CA ALA A 244 -25.91 4.06 13.32
C ALA A 244 -26.16 5.49 12.81
N GLN A 245 -25.15 6.36 12.91
CA GLN A 245 -25.14 7.61 12.18
C GLN A 245 -24.84 7.29 10.71
N GLU A 246 -25.83 7.51 9.85
CA GLU A 246 -25.69 7.43 8.40
C GLU A 246 -24.50 8.30 7.96
N THR A 247 -23.46 7.65 7.46
CA THR A 247 -22.26 8.34 6.95
C THR A 247 -22.52 8.68 5.48
N PRO A 248 -22.36 9.95 5.03
CA PRO A 248 -22.59 10.33 3.64
C PRO A 248 -21.71 9.54 2.67
N GLU A 249 -22.29 9.05 1.57
CA GLU A 249 -21.60 8.29 0.51
C GLU A 249 -20.39 9.03 -0.10
N ASP A 250 -20.34 10.37 0.01
CA ASP A 250 -19.26 11.19 -0.56
C ASP A 250 -18.09 11.48 0.39
N ALA A 251 -18.14 11.02 1.65
CA ALA A 251 -17.02 11.12 2.60
C ALA A 251 -16.01 9.95 2.47
N LEU A 252 -16.28 9.02 1.55
CA LEU A 252 -15.46 7.84 1.28
C LEU A 252 -14.06 8.26 0.81
N LEU A 253 -13.01 7.86 1.54
CA LEU A 253 -11.97 6.98 0.98
C LEU A 253 -10.80 6.64 1.94
N TRP A 254 -10.71 7.24 3.12
CA TRP A 254 -9.60 6.98 4.07
C TRP A 254 -10.08 7.06 5.52
N GLU A 255 -10.41 5.92 6.11
CA GLU A 255 -10.81 5.81 7.54
C GLU A 255 -9.68 5.15 8.33
N ARG A 256 -9.31 5.75 9.48
CA ARG A 256 -8.22 5.29 10.35
C ARG A 256 -8.78 4.76 11.68
N ALA A 257 -8.30 3.59 12.09
CA ALA A 257 -8.59 2.95 13.37
C ALA A 257 -7.96 3.74 14.54
N THR A 258 -8.75 3.99 15.59
CA THR A 258 -8.35 4.77 16.78
C THR A 258 -8.56 4.02 18.09
N ALA A 259 -9.25 2.87 18.09
CA ALA A 259 -9.59 2.16 19.32
C ALA A 259 -8.44 1.28 19.83
N HIS A 260 -8.23 1.32 21.15
CA HIS A 260 -7.31 0.42 21.86
C HIS A 260 -8.04 -0.90 22.23
N ARG A 261 -8.30 -1.74 21.22
CA ARG A 261 -8.92 -3.07 21.37
C ARG A 261 -7.93 -4.18 20.98
N PRO A 262 -8.06 -5.40 21.51
CA PRO A 262 -7.18 -6.53 21.15
C PRO A 262 -7.30 -6.99 19.67
N PHE A 263 -8.13 -6.32 18.86
CA PHE A 263 -8.36 -6.61 17.45
C PHE A 263 -8.04 -5.39 16.58
N TYR A 264 -7.35 -5.63 15.47
CA TYR A 264 -7.03 -4.61 14.46
C TYR A 264 -7.23 -5.17 13.06
N ALA A 265 -7.76 -4.37 12.14
CA ALA A 265 -7.98 -4.78 10.77
C ALA A 265 -7.50 -3.75 9.75
N TRP A 266 -7.06 -4.26 8.60
CA TRP A 266 -6.55 -3.45 7.50
C TRP A 266 -7.05 -4.06 6.18
N ALA A 267 -7.74 -3.27 5.38
CA ALA A 267 -8.36 -3.71 4.13
C ALA A 267 -8.05 -2.75 2.98
N ALA A 268 -7.39 -3.24 1.92
CA ALA A 268 -7.08 -2.42 0.75
C ALA A 268 -7.23 -3.16 -0.59
N GLY A 269 -7.62 -2.43 -1.63
CA GLY A 269 -7.76 -3.00 -2.97
C GLY A 269 -8.65 -2.16 -3.88
N GLU A 270 -9.34 -2.82 -4.81
CA GLU A 270 -10.28 -2.18 -5.74
C GLU A 270 -11.44 -1.47 -5.01
N SER A 271 -11.75 -0.24 -5.44
CA SER A 271 -12.70 0.65 -4.76
C SER A 271 -14.09 0.04 -4.53
N SER A 272 -14.70 -0.58 -5.56
CA SER A 272 -16.03 -1.19 -5.42
C SER A 272 -16.02 -2.42 -4.51
N ALA A 273 -14.95 -3.21 -4.55
CA ALA A 273 -14.74 -4.33 -3.65
C ALA A 273 -14.63 -3.87 -2.19
N ILE A 274 -13.81 -2.84 -1.93
CA ILE A 274 -13.63 -2.27 -0.59
C ILE A 274 -14.92 -1.67 -0.04
N LYS A 275 -15.72 -0.99 -0.87
CA LYS A 275 -17.05 -0.50 -0.46
C LYS A 275 -17.98 -1.63 -0.03
N ARG A 276 -17.99 -2.76 -0.77
CA ARG A 276 -18.80 -3.93 -0.42
C ARG A 276 -18.30 -4.62 0.86
N LEU A 277 -16.98 -4.75 1.03
CA LEU A 277 -16.36 -5.27 2.25
C LEU A 277 -16.68 -4.40 3.46
N ARG A 278 -16.59 -3.08 3.34
CA ARG A 278 -16.96 -2.14 4.40
C ARG A 278 -18.40 -2.32 4.84
N ARG A 279 -19.34 -2.36 3.89
CA ARG A 279 -20.76 -2.61 4.17
C ARG A 279 -20.97 -3.92 4.92
N TYR A 280 -20.35 -5.00 4.45
CA TYR A 280 -20.47 -6.31 5.12
C TYR A 280 -19.89 -6.30 6.53
N LEU A 281 -18.68 -5.76 6.72
CA LEU A 281 -17.99 -5.81 8.02
C LEU A 281 -18.62 -4.88 9.05
N LEU A 282 -18.98 -3.65 8.67
CA LEU A 282 -19.55 -2.68 9.60
C LEU A 282 -21.04 -2.93 9.83
N ASP A 283 -21.82 -3.16 8.77
CA ASP A 283 -23.29 -3.17 8.87
C ASP A 283 -23.81 -4.57 9.21
N GLU A 284 -23.28 -5.62 8.57
CA GLU A 284 -23.76 -7.01 8.77
C GLU A 284 -23.01 -7.73 9.91
N ARG A 285 -21.73 -7.38 10.15
CA ARG A 285 -20.90 -8.00 11.21
C ARG A 285 -20.67 -7.11 12.42
N HIS A 286 -21.21 -5.89 12.42
CA HIS A 286 -21.12 -4.92 13.51
C HIS A 286 -19.70 -4.65 14.00
N LEU A 287 -18.70 -4.80 13.11
CA LEU A 287 -17.31 -4.52 13.43
C LEU A 287 -17.19 -3.04 13.80
N ASP A 288 -16.51 -2.75 14.91
CA ASP A 288 -16.24 -1.38 15.31
C ASP A 288 -15.35 -0.71 14.26
N LYS A 289 -15.87 0.37 13.65
CA LYS A 289 -15.16 1.17 12.64
C LYS A 289 -13.83 1.70 13.15
N GLU A 290 -13.66 1.87 14.46
CA GLU A 290 -12.40 2.33 15.06
C GLU A 290 -11.33 1.23 15.15
N THR A 291 -11.62 0.01 14.71
CA THR A 291 -10.67 -1.11 14.69
C THR A 291 -10.20 -1.50 13.29
N ILE A 292 -10.72 -0.86 12.24
CA ILE A 292 -10.44 -1.21 10.85
C ILE A 292 -10.09 -0.01 9.97
N ASN A 293 -9.09 -0.17 9.11
CA ASN A 293 -8.80 0.76 8.03
C ASN A 293 -9.32 0.21 6.69
N PHE A 294 -9.97 1.07 5.90
CA PHE A 294 -10.36 0.78 4.53
C PHE A 294 -9.67 1.74 3.55
N MET A 295 -8.99 1.19 2.54
CA MET A 295 -8.23 1.97 1.55
C MET A 295 -8.54 1.50 0.13
N ALA A 296 -9.05 2.39 -0.72
CA ALA A 296 -9.22 2.09 -2.13
C ALA A 296 -7.94 2.44 -2.90
N TYR A 297 -7.16 1.42 -3.29
CA TYR A 297 -5.88 1.60 -3.97
C TYR A 297 -6.06 1.92 -5.45
N TRP A 298 -7.14 1.41 -6.05
CA TRP A 298 -7.45 1.62 -7.45
C TRP A 298 -8.95 1.47 -7.70
N SER A 299 -9.40 1.80 -8.91
CA SER A 299 -10.80 1.66 -9.32
C SER A 299 -10.84 1.23 -10.77
N HIS A 300 -11.69 0.26 -11.06
CA HIS A 300 -12.08 -0.06 -12.43
C HIS A 300 -13.19 0.92 -12.86
N ARG A 301 -13.05 1.52 -14.05
CA ARG A 301 -14.05 2.43 -14.63
C ARG A 301 -14.99 1.70 -15.58
#